data_AF-A0A1Q9K0S4-F1
#
_entry.id   AF-A0A1Q9K0S4-F1
#
_cell.length_a   1.000
_cell.length_b   1.000
_cell.length_c   1.000
_cell.angle_alpha   90.00
_cell.angle_beta   90.00
_cell.angle_gamma   90.00
#
_symmetry.space_group_name_H-M   'P 1'
#
loop_
_entity.id
_entity.type
_entity.pdbx_description
1 polymer ?
#
loop_
_entity_poly.entity_id
_entity_poly.type
_entity_poly.pdbx_seq_one_letter_code
_entity_poly.pdbx_strand_id
1 'polypeptide(L)'
;MGTISIEKMDHLYWLGRYTERTYTTIREFFDGFDIMIEEPDDYITYCQYLDIPNVYESVSDFTKRYLFDMENINSVMATLNGIYDNAVVMRDAIGTESISYVELALSEMEMAKSTAESGFLMHLQRVIDYLLAFIACIDENVEERKIRGIFKTGKRQEKMDLLLRLRKNKEQVMKAFHMLTARVLRADLPINRKAYDELSVLVNEEELCYPELITLVENLFEV
;
A
#
# COMPACT_ATOMS: atom_id res chain seq x y z
N MET A 1 -29.74 7.15 -5.07
CA MET A 1 -28.51 6.48 -4.59
C MET A 1 -28.33 5.23 -5.43
N GLY A 2 -27.37 5.26 -6.36
CA GLY A 2 -27.08 4.10 -7.20
C GLY A 2 -26.37 3.02 -6.38
N THR A 3 -26.77 1.77 -6.53
CA THR A 3 -26.04 0.63 -5.98
C THR A 3 -24.72 0.46 -6.75
N ILE A 4 -23.58 0.70 -6.09
CA ILE A 4 -22.27 0.28 -6.61
C ILE A 4 -22.28 -1.25 -6.75
N SER A 5 -21.85 -1.78 -7.91
CA SER A 5 -21.71 -3.22 -8.14
C SER A 5 -20.59 -3.82 -7.27
N ILE A 6 -20.67 -5.11 -6.99
CA ILE A 6 -19.64 -5.83 -6.22
C ILE A 6 -18.26 -5.68 -6.88
N GLU A 7 -18.19 -5.82 -8.20
CA GLU A 7 -16.98 -5.64 -9.00
C GLU A 7 -16.34 -4.25 -8.80
N LYS A 8 -17.13 -3.17 -8.83
CA LYS A 8 -16.61 -1.82 -8.57
C LYS A 8 -16.15 -1.62 -7.13
N MET A 9 -16.77 -2.32 -6.17
CA MET A 9 -16.32 -2.28 -4.77
C MET A 9 -14.95 -2.95 -4.61
N ASP A 10 -14.74 -4.10 -5.26
CA ASP A 10 -13.46 -4.81 -5.26
C ASP A 10 -12.35 -3.97 -5.88
N HIS A 11 -12.59 -3.39 -7.06
CA HIS A 11 -11.61 -2.50 -7.71
C HIS A 11 -11.25 -1.29 -6.85
N LEU A 12 -12.21 -0.65 -6.19
CA LEU A 12 -11.93 0.49 -5.29
C LEU A 12 -11.14 0.09 -4.05
N TYR A 13 -11.44 -1.09 -3.51
CA TYR A 13 -10.77 -1.61 -2.33
C TYR A 13 -9.30 -1.92 -2.65
N TRP A 14 -9.04 -2.66 -3.73
CA TRP A 14 -7.68 -2.95 -4.19
C TRP A 14 -6.94 -1.71 -4.68
N LEU A 15 -7.62 -0.76 -5.31
CA LEU A 15 -7.03 0.55 -5.64
C LEU A 15 -6.46 1.22 -4.39
N GLY A 16 -7.21 1.21 -3.28
CA GLY A 16 -6.77 1.74 -1.99
C GLY A 16 -5.59 0.98 -1.42
N ARG A 17 -5.65 -0.35 -1.42
CA ARG A 17 -4.57 -1.21 -0.92
C ARG A 17 -3.28 -1.03 -1.71
N TYR A 18 -3.32 -1.17 -3.03
CA TYR A 18 -2.15 -1.00 -3.88
C TYR A 18 -1.55 0.40 -3.77
N THR A 19 -2.37 1.44 -3.65
CA THR A 19 -1.88 2.81 -3.39
C THR A 19 -1.06 2.90 -2.10
N GLU A 20 -1.54 2.34 -0.99
CA GLU A 20 -0.77 2.35 0.26
C GLU A 20 0.47 1.46 0.20
N ARG A 21 0.38 0.31 -0.47
CA ARG A 21 1.50 -0.61 -0.65
C ARG A 21 2.63 0.07 -1.40
N THR A 22 2.37 0.62 -2.59
CA THR A 22 3.37 1.35 -3.36
C THR A 22 3.94 2.52 -2.55
N TYR A 23 3.08 3.34 -1.91
CA TYR A 23 3.53 4.47 -1.09
C TYR A 23 4.44 4.04 0.07
N THR A 24 4.03 3.04 0.84
CA THR A 24 4.80 2.59 2.02
C THR A 24 6.06 1.88 1.59
N THR A 25 6.01 0.99 0.60
CA THR A 25 7.19 0.26 0.12
C THR A 25 8.27 1.21 -0.37
N ILE A 26 7.93 2.25 -1.14
CA ILE A 26 8.94 3.24 -1.58
C ILE A 26 9.52 3.99 -0.38
N ARG A 27 8.69 4.38 0.60
CA ARG A 27 9.17 5.04 1.82
C ARG A 27 10.09 4.18 2.68
N GLU A 28 9.72 2.92 2.86
CA GLU A 28 10.54 1.95 3.58
C GLU A 28 11.82 1.64 2.82
N PHE A 29 11.77 1.67 1.49
CA PHE A 29 12.96 1.56 0.67
C PHE A 29 13.91 2.74 0.91
N PHE A 30 13.43 3.98 1.02
CA PHE A 30 14.28 5.12 1.38
C PHE A 30 14.97 4.92 2.74
N ASP A 31 14.20 4.52 3.76
CA ASP A 31 14.75 4.33 5.12
C ASP A 31 15.75 3.15 5.16
N GLY A 32 15.48 2.08 4.39
CA GLY A 32 16.34 0.89 4.32
C GLY A 32 17.50 0.99 3.34
N PHE A 33 17.46 1.91 2.37
CA PHE A 33 18.51 2.00 1.34
C PHE A 33 19.87 2.35 1.94
N ASP A 34 19.91 3.29 2.89
CA ASP A 34 21.14 3.66 3.60
C ASP A 34 21.67 2.48 4.43
N ILE A 35 20.77 1.73 5.09
CA ILE A 35 21.14 0.52 5.83
C ILE A 35 21.75 -0.51 4.89
N MET A 36 21.15 -0.75 3.72
CA MET A 36 21.65 -1.70 2.72
C MET A 36 23.01 -1.30 2.10
N ILE A 37 23.43 -0.03 2.21
CA ILE A 37 24.79 0.38 1.83
C ILE A 37 25.82 -0.15 2.84
N GLU A 38 25.48 -0.11 4.13
CA GLU A 38 26.35 -0.58 5.22
C GLU A 38 26.26 -2.11 5.41
N GLU A 39 25.04 -2.66 5.30
CA GLU A 39 24.69 -4.06 5.49
C GLU A 39 23.94 -4.60 4.26
N PRO A 40 24.65 -5.02 3.19
CA PRO A 40 24.04 -5.43 1.92
C PRO A 40 23.08 -6.61 1.99
N ASP A 41 23.06 -7.37 3.08
CA ASP A 41 22.17 -8.51 3.28
C ASP A 41 20.87 -8.16 4.04
N ASP A 42 20.69 -6.90 4.48
CA ASP A 42 19.48 -6.47 5.22
C ASP A 42 18.18 -6.66 4.42
N TYR A 43 18.26 -6.60 3.08
CA TYR A 43 17.09 -6.89 2.21
C TYR A 43 16.53 -8.30 2.43
N ILE A 44 17.33 -9.26 2.91
CA ILE A 44 16.87 -10.62 3.21
C ILE A 44 15.89 -10.59 4.38
N THR A 45 16.24 -9.85 5.43
CA THR A 45 15.36 -9.62 6.60
C THR A 45 14.10 -8.89 6.18
N TYR A 46 14.24 -7.86 5.34
CA TYR A 46 13.11 -7.14 4.76
C TYR A 46 12.16 -8.09 4.00
N CYS A 47 12.71 -9.00 3.19
CA CYS A 47 11.93 -9.98 2.45
C CYS A 47 11.15 -10.92 3.39
N GLN A 48 11.80 -11.39 4.45
CA GLN A 48 11.17 -12.25 5.46
C GLN A 48 10.02 -11.54 6.18
N TYR A 49 10.19 -10.27 6.54
CA TYR A 49 9.17 -9.49 7.22
C TYR A 49 7.93 -9.24 6.37
N LEU A 50 8.11 -8.94 5.09
CA LEU A 50 6.99 -8.75 4.16
C LEU A 50 6.40 -10.03 3.60
N ASP A 51 6.97 -11.20 3.94
CA ASP A 51 6.59 -12.50 3.38
C ASP A 51 6.72 -12.54 1.84
N ILE A 52 7.77 -11.90 1.31
CA ILE A 52 8.09 -11.92 -0.12
C ILE A 52 9.20 -12.96 -0.40
N PRO A 53 9.11 -13.72 -1.50
CA PRO A 53 10.15 -14.67 -1.87
C PRO A 53 11.49 -13.96 -2.10
N ASN A 54 12.53 -14.41 -1.41
CA ASN A 54 13.89 -13.95 -1.67
C ASN A 54 14.48 -14.66 -2.91
N VAL A 55 14.17 -14.14 -4.10
CA VAL A 55 14.62 -14.64 -5.40
C VAL A 55 15.79 -13.83 -5.98
N TYR A 56 16.46 -13.05 -5.13
CA TYR A 56 17.46 -12.05 -5.52
C TYR A 56 18.88 -12.55 -5.27
N GLU A 57 19.80 -12.17 -6.14
CA GLU A 57 21.20 -12.62 -6.05
C GLU A 57 22.10 -11.66 -5.25
N SER A 58 21.70 -10.39 -5.12
CA SER A 58 22.45 -9.33 -4.44
C SER A 58 21.56 -8.13 -4.13
N VAL A 59 22.03 -7.19 -3.31
CA VAL A 59 21.35 -5.90 -3.07
C VAL A 59 21.06 -5.11 -4.36
N SER A 60 21.96 -5.20 -5.36
CA SER A 60 21.75 -4.53 -6.65
C SER A 60 20.65 -5.21 -7.47
N ASP A 61 20.62 -6.55 -7.43
CA ASP A 61 19.57 -7.35 -8.08
C ASP A 61 18.22 -7.12 -7.38
N PHE A 62 18.20 -7.13 -6.04
CA PHE A 62 17.04 -6.76 -5.22
C PHE A 62 16.53 -5.37 -5.59
N THR A 63 17.38 -4.36 -5.57
CA THR A 63 16.99 -2.98 -5.91
C THR A 63 16.35 -2.91 -7.30
N LYS A 64 16.95 -3.54 -8.31
CA LYS A 64 16.43 -3.50 -9.68
C LYS A 64 15.12 -4.28 -9.83
N ARG A 65 15.09 -5.52 -9.37
CA ARG A 65 13.95 -6.43 -9.59
C ARG A 65 12.80 -6.17 -8.62
N TYR A 66 13.07 -5.76 -7.39
CA TYR A 66 12.00 -5.40 -6.45
C TYR A 66 11.36 -4.06 -6.80
N LEU A 67 12.11 -3.08 -7.33
CA LEU A 67 11.51 -1.81 -7.75
C LEU A 67 10.84 -1.89 -9.13
N PHE A 68 11.49 -2.50 -10.13
CA PHE A 68 11.15 -2.24 -11.54
C PHE A 68 10.74 -3.46 -12.39
N ASP A 69 10.76 -4.67 -11.83
CA ASP A 69 10.42 -5.89 -12.58
C ASP A 69 8.90 -6.12 -12.63
N MET A 70 8.31 -5.99 -13.80
CA MET A 70 6.88 -6.19 -14.02
C MET A 70 6.44 -7.66 -13.93
N GLU A 71 7.35 -8.61 -14.10
CA GLU A 71 7.04 -10.04 -13.98
C GLU A 71 7.04 -10.50 -12.52
N ASN A 72 7.70 -9.73 -11.64
CA ASN A 72 7.64 -9.94 -10.22
C ASN A 72 6.39 -9.30 -9.62
N ILE A 73 5.40 -10.12 -9.26
CA ILE A 73 4.13 -9.66 -8.66
C ILE A 73 4.31 -8.84 -7.36
N ASN A 74 5.42 -9.04 -6.65
CA ASN A 74 5.73 -8.31 -5.41
C ASN A 74 6.46 -6.98 -5.66
N SER A 75 6.79 -6.66 -6.91
CA SER A 75 7.54 -5.46 -7.21
C SER A 75 6.69 -4.20 -7.05
N VAL A 76 7.37 -3.08 -6.82
CA VAL A 76 6.74 -1.76 -6.74
C VAL A 76 6.09 -1.41 -8.08
N MET A 77 6.75 -1.71 -9.19
CA MET A 77 6.22 -1.47 -10.54
C MET A 77 4.96 -2.29 -10.84
N ALA A 78 4.93 -3.57 -10.48
CA ALA A 78 3.76 -4.42 -10.66
C ALA A 78 2.59 -3.91 -9.80
N THR A 79 2.86 -3.53 -8.55
CA THR A 79 1.84 -2.94 -7.67
C THR A 79 1.30 -1.62 -8.21
N LEU A 80 2.18 -0.73 -8.72
CA LEU A 80 1.78 0.54 -9.33
C LEU A 80 0.95 0.34 -10.61
N ASN A 81 1.28 -0.65 -11.43
CA ASN A 81 0.43 -1.03 -12.57
C ASN A 81 -0.94 -1.54 -12.10
N GLY A 82 -0.99 -2.31 -11.01
CA GLY A 82 -2.24 -2.67 -10.36
C GLY A 82 -3.08 -1.46 -9.93
N ILE A 83 -2.47 -0.37 -9.47
CA ILE A 83 -3.18 0.89 -9.21
C ILE A 83 -3.79 1.42 -10.52
N TYR A 84 -3.01 1.48 -11.60
CA TYR A 84 -3.46 1.98 -12.90
C TYR A 84 -4.63 1.17 -13.45
N ASP A 85 -4.53 -0.16 -13.45
CA ASP A 85 -5.58 -1.04 -13.96
C ASP A 85 -6.91 -0.85 -13.21
N ASN A 86 -6.86 -0.81 -11.87
CA ASN A 86 -8.03 -0.52 -11.06
C ASN A 86 -8.57 0.90 -11.30
N ALA A 87 -7.68 1.89 -11.47
CA ALA A 87 -8.06 3.28 -11.71
C ALA A 87 -8.74 3.47 -13.08
N VAL A 88 -8.29 2.74 -14.11
CA VAL A 88 -8.90 2.73 -15.44
C VAL A 88 -10.33 2.18 -15.39
N VAL A 89 -10.54 1.06 -14.68
CA VAL A 89 -11.88 0.50 -14.49
C VAL A 89 -12.79 1.49 -13.73
N MET A 90 -12.24 2.18 -12.74
CA MET A 90 -12.96 3.16 -11.92
C MET A 90 -13.00 4.58 -12.52
N ARG A 91 -12.60 4.78 -13.79
CA ARG A 91 -12.47 6.11 -14.41
C ARG A 91 -13.74 6.95 -14.33
N ASP A 92 -14.90 6.33 -14.51
CA ASP A 92 -16.19 7.01 -14.44
C ASP A 92 -16.53 7.52 -13.04
N ALA A 93 -15.94 6.90 -12.01
CA ALA A 93 -16.14 7.21 -10.60
C ALA A 93 -15.09 8.18 -10.03
N ILE A 94 -13.82 8.02 -10.41
CA ILE A 94 -12.70 8.80 -9.85
C ILE A 94 -12.20 9.93 -10.75
N GLY A 95 -12.65 9.96 -12.02
CA GLY A 95 -12.31 10.98 -13.00
C GLY A 95 -10.92 10.79 -13.63
N THR A 96 -10.77 11.29 -14.86
CA THR A 96 -9.52 11.22 -15.63
C THR A 96 -8.38 12.00 -14.99
N GLU A 97 -8.68 13.10 -14.29
CA GLU A 97 -7.67 13.91 -13.60
C GLU A 97 -6.94 13.09 -12.52
N SER A 98 -7.67 12.33 -11.70
CA SER A 98 -7.07 11.44 -10.71
C SER A 98 -6.14 10.43 -11.37
N ILE A 99 -6.57 9.80 -12.48
CA ILE A 99 -5.77 8.80 -13.20
C ILE A 99 -4.47 9.39 -13.74
N SER A 100 -4.49 10.66 -14.18
CA SER A 100 -3.30 11.31 -14.75
C SER A 100 -2.13 11.35 -13.76
N TYR A 101 -2.40 11.45 -12.45
CA TYR A 101 -1.35 11.35 -11.44
C TYR A 101 -0.74 9.95 -11.34
N VAL A 102 -1.54 8.89 -11.54
CA VAL A 102 -1.02 7.51 -11.59
C VAL A 102 -0.17 7.31 -12.86
N GLU A 103 -0.58 7.89 -13.99
CA GLU A 103 0.19 7.86 -15.24
C GLU A 103 1.53 8.61 -15.11
N LEU A 104 1.55 9.75 -14.40
CA LEU A 104 2.78 10.47 -14.07
C LEU A 104 3.69 9.65 -13.15
N ALA A 105 3.13 8.98 -12.14
CA ALA A 105 3.89 8.07 -11.29
C ALA A 105 4.51 6.90 -12.08
N LEU A 106 3.77 6.28 -13.01
CA LEU A 106 4.29 5.24 -13.88
C LEU A 106 5.43 5.75 -14.77
N SER A 107 5.26 6.94 -15.34
CA SER A 107 6.29 7.58 -16.17
C SER A 107 7.57 7.83 -15.37
N GLU A 108 7.46 8.31 -14.13
CA GLU A 108 8.61 8.48 -13.24
C GLU A 108 9.29 7.15 -12.88
N MET A 109 8.54 6.06 -12.70
CA MET A 109 9.13 4.73 -12.47
C MET A 109 9.91 4.21 -13.68
N GLU A 110 9.44 4.45 -14.91
CA GLU A 110 10.19 4.08 -16.12
C GLU A 110 11.46 4.94 -16.30
N MET A 111 11.40 6.22 -15.93
CA MET A 111 12.59 7.09 -15.90
C MET A 111 13.57 6.63 -14.82
N ALA A 112 13.08 6.24 -13.64
CA ALA A 112 13.90 5.70 -12.56
C ALA A 112 14.66 4.44 -13.02
N LYS A 113 14.00 3.53 -13.73
CA LYS A 113 14.59 2.28 -14.26
C LYS A 113 15.74 2.53 -15.24
N SER A 114 15.66 3.58 -16.04
CA SER A 114 16.68 3.95 -17.04
C SER A 114 17.75 4.90 -16.51
N THR A 115 17.60 5.40 -15.28
CA THR A 115 18.55 6.30 -14.64
C THR A 115 19.69 5.52 -13.99
N ALA A 116 20.93 5.95 -14.22
CA ALA A 116 22.10 5.36 -13.60
C ALA A 116 22.24 5.78 -12.12
N GLU A 117 22.92 4.94 -11.32
CA GLU A 117 23.31 5.22 -9.92
C GLU A 117 22.13 5.58 -9.00
N SER A 118 22.37 6.29 -7.88
CA SER A 118 21.37 6.71 -6.89
C SER A 118 20.38 7.77 -7.40
N GLY A 119 20.49 8.21 -8.67
CA GLY A 119 19.58 9.18 -9.28
C GLY A 119 18.12 8.72 -9.33
N PHE A 120 17.87 7.40 -9.31
CA PHE A 120 16.51 6.85 -9.27
C PHE A 120 15.75 7.27 -8.00
N LEU A 121 16.43 7.58 -6.88
CA LEU A 121 15.80 8.03 -5.64
C LEU A 121 14.99 9.32 -5.84
N MET A 122 15.47 10.26 -6.68
CA MET A 122 14.72 11.47 -7.00
C MET A 122 13.39 11.14 -7.72
N HIS A 123 13.42 10.16 -8.63
CA HIS A 123 12.22 9.71 -9.33
C HIS A 123 11.25 9.01 -8.38
N LEU A 124 11.75 8.16 -7.47
CA LEU A 124 10.93 7.54 -6.43
C LEU A 124 10.24 8.57 -5.52
N GLN A 125 10.91 9.67 -5.19
CA GLN A 125 10.28 10.77 -4.44
C GLN A 125 9.12 11.39 -5.23
N ARG A 126 9.28 11.61 -6.53
CA ARG A 126 8.19 12.13 -7.38
C ARG A 126 7.03 11.15 -7.50
N VAL A 127 7.30 9.85 -7.54
CA VAL A 127 6.26 8.81 -7.48
C VAL A 127 5.43 8.96 -6.21
N ILE A 128 6.08 9.16 -5.05
CA ILE A 128 5.38 9.45 -3.79
C ILE A 128 4.52 10.71 -3.92
N ASP A 129 5.07 11.80 -4.46
CA ASP A 129 4.36 13.07 -4.59
C ASP A 129 3.12 12.94 -5.48
N TYR A 130 3.23 12.19 -6.59
CA TYR A 130 2.10 11.91 -7.48
C TYR A 130 1.07 10.98 -6.85
N LEU A 131 1.46 9.97 -6.06
CA LEU A 131 0.50 9.17 -5.30
C LEU A 131 -0.25 10.01 -4.25
N LEU A 132 0.44 10.94 -3.59
CA LEU A 132 -0.21 11.88 -2.66
C LEU A 132 -1.18 12.82 -3.38
N ALA A 133 -0.80 13.34 -4.55
CA ALA A 133 -1.68 14.14 -5.40
C ALA A 133 -2.90 13.35 -5.87
N PHE A 134 -2.71 12.09 -6.27
CA PHE A 134 -3.80 11.16 -6.61
C PHE A 134 -4.79 10.98 -5.46
N ILE A 135 -4.29 10.71 -4.25
CA ILE A 135 -5.12 10.56 -3.05
C ILE A 135 -5.90 11.85 -2.75
N ALA A 136 -5.25 13.01 -2.86
CA ALA A 136 -5.88 14.30 -2.63
C ALA A 136 -6.96 14.60 -3.69
N CYS A 137 -6.67 14.28 -4.96
CA CYS A 137 -7.61 14.45 -6.06
C CYS A 137 -8.87 13.60 -5.88
N ILE A 138 -8.73 12.33 -5.47
CA ILE A 138 -9.88 11.48 -5.10
C ILE A 138 -10.68 12.11 -3.95
N ASP A 139 -10.00 12.63 -2.94
CA ASP A 139 -10.66 13.17 -1.75
C ASP A 139 -11.49 14.41 -2.03
N GLU A 140 -10.99 15.29 -2.90
CA GLU A 140 -11.59 16.56 -3.29
C GLU A 140 -12.67 16.38 -4.36
N ASN A 141 -12.37 15.65 -5.44
CA ASN A 141 -13.20 15.65 -6.64
C ASN A 141 -14.29 14.55 -6.66
N VAL A 142 -14.15 13.48 -5.87
CA VAL A 142 -15.15 12.41 -5.85
C VAL A 142 -16.27 12.76 -4.88
N GLU A 143 -17.43 13.13 -5.41
CA GLU A 143 -18.60 13.50 -4.59
C GLU A 143 -19.10 12.33 -3.75
N GLU A 144 -19.20 11.14 -4.35
CA GLU A 144 -19.79 9.97 -3.72
C GLU A 144 -18.97 9.50 -2.51
N ARG A 145 -19.57 9.62 -1.33
CA ARG A 145 -18.93 9.22 -0.06
C ARG A 145 -18.54 7.75 -0.05
N LYS A 146 -19.38 6.87 -0.63
CA LYS A 146 -19.15 5.42 -0.66
C LYS A 146 -17.87 5.06 -1.42
N ILE A 147 -17.65 5.69 -2.58
CA ILE A 147 -16.43 5.49 -3.38
C ILE A 147 -15.19 5.86 -2.57
N ARG A 148 -15.16 7.08 -2.00
CA ARG A 148 -14.05 7.53 -1.13
C ARG A 148 -13.90 6.66 0.11
N GLY A 149 -15.01 6.16 0.66
CA GLY A 149 -15.06 5.31 1.83
C GLY A 149 -14.34 3.98 1.61
N ILE A 150 -14.67 3.28 0.52
CA ILE A 150 -14.07 1.98 0.15
C ILE A 150 -12.58 2.14 -0.12
N PHE A 151 -12.19 3.10 -0.97
CA PHE A 151 -10.78 3.40 -1.28
C PHE A 151 -9.97 3.65 0.00
N LYS A 152 -10.46 4.51 0.89
CA LYS A 152 -9.78 4.80 2.17
C LYS A 152 -9.72 3.58 3.07
N THR A 153 -10.71 2.69 3.01
CA THR A 153 -10.75 1.51 3.87
C THR A 153 -9.64 0.53 3.48
N GLY A 154 -9.55 0.18 2.19
CA GLY A 154 -8.44 -0.65 1.69
C GLY A 154 -7.08 -0.04 2.01
N LYS A 155 -6.92 1.27 1.78
CA LYS A 155 -5.70 2.01 2.12
C LYS A 155 -5.30 1.87 3.61
N ARG A 156 -6.26 1.99 4.54
CA ARG A 156 -5.97 1.91 6.00
C ARG A 156 -5.68 0.50 6.47
N GLN A 157 -6.36 -0.50 5.91
CA GLN A 157 -6.06 -1.88 6.22
C GLN A 157 -4.67 -2.26 5.74
N GLU A 158 -4.31 -1.88 4.51
CA GLU A 158 -2.97 -2.13 3.98
C GLU A 158 -1.90 -1.45 4.83
N LYS A 159 -2.14 -0.21 5.30
CA LYS A 159 -1.21 0.46 6.21
C LYS A 159 -0.96 -0.38 7.46
N MET A 160 -2.02 -0.90 8.06
CA MET A 160 -1.93 -1.71 9.27
C MET A 160 -1.16 -3.01 8.99
N ASP A 161 -1.51 -3.71 7.91
CA ASP A 161 -0.84 -4.96 7.49
C ASP A 161 0.67 -4.76 7.31
N LEU A 162 1.08 -3.73 6.55
CA LEU A 162 2.50 -3.45 6.30
C LEU A 162 3.27 -3.08 7.56
N LEU A 163 2.69 -2.25 8.45
CA LEU A 163 3.36 -1.89 9.71
C LEU A 163 3.57 -3.11 10.62
N LEU A 164 2.59 -4.03 10.65
CA LEU A 164 2.70 -5.26 11.42
C LEU A 164 3.77 -6.19 10.82
N ARG A 165 3.76 -6.38 9.49
CA ARG A 165 4.76 -7.18 8.77
C ARG A 165 6.18 -6.68 9.02
N LEU A 166 6.39 -5.38 8.85
CA LEU A 166 7.67 -4.69 9.06
C LEU A 166 8.06 -4.53 10.54
N ARG A 167 7.32 -5.15 11.47
CA ARG A 167 7.60 -5.13 12.92
C ARG A 167 7.79 -3.73 13.49
N LYS A 168 6.98 -2.78 13.01
CA LYS A 168 7.03 -1.38 13.43
C LYS A 168 6.59 -1.24 14.88
N ASN A 169 7.08 -0.20 15.54
CA ASN A 169 6.88 -0.04 16.98
C ASN A 169 5.39 0.11 17.35
N LYS A 170 5.07 -0.16 18.62
CA LYS A 170 3.68 -0.13 19.13
C LYS A 170 3.00 1.22 18.90
N GLU A 171 3.72 2.34 18.99
CA GLU A 171 3.15 3.66 18.75
C GLU A 171 2.64 3.82 17.31
N GLN A 172 3.43 3.39 16.33
CA GLN A 172 3.06 3.42 14.91
C GLN A 172 1.87 2.49 14.63
N VAL A 173 1.88 1.28 15.20
CA VAL A 173 0.79 0.30 15.07
C VAL A 173 -0.51 0.83 15.69
N MET A 174 -0.45 1.36 16.92
CA MET A 174 -1.60 1.97 17.61
C MET A 174 -2.19 3.14 16.81
N LYS A 175 -1.34 4.01 16.26
CA LYS A 175 -1.77 5.13 15.42
C LYS A 175 -2.51 4.63 14.18
N ALA A 176 -1.98 3.63 13.48
CA ALA A 176 -2.63 3.03 12.33
C ALA A 176 -3.95 2.37 12.70
N PHE A 177 -4.00 1.64 13.81
CA PHE A 177 -5.21 1.02 14.34
C PHE A 177 -6.32 2.04 14.64
N HIS A 178 -6.01 3.18 15.28
CA HIS A 178 -6.99 4.25 15.52
C HIS A 178 -7.55 4.81 14.20
N MET A 179 -6.70 5.00 13.20
CA MET A 179 -7.13 5.49 11.88
C MET A 179 -7.99 4.47 11.13
N LEU A 180 -7.69 3.17 11.28
CA LEU A 180 -8.46 2.06 10.72
C LEU A 180 -9.81 1.92 11.41
N THR A 181 -9.86 2.02 12.73
CA THR A 181 -11.10 1.97 13.54
C THR A 181 -12.13 2.99 13.08
N ALA A 182 -11.70 4.23 12.81
CA ALA A 182 -12.59 5.27 12.30
C ALA A 182 -13.24 4.91 10.95
N ARG A 183 -12.62 4.00 10.17
CA ARG A 183 -13.17 3.45 8.93
C ARG A 183 -14.05 2.25 9.19
N VAL A 184 -13.63 1.30 10.04
CA VAL A 184 -14.43 0.13 10.42
C VAL A 184 -15.82 0.53 10.96
N LEU A 185 -15.91 1.63 11.72
CA LEU A 185 -17.19 2.11 12.25
C LEU A 185 -18.11 2.73 11.18
N ARG A 186 -17.57 3.07 10.01
CA ARG A 186 -18.25 3.79 8.92
C ARG A 186 -18.10 3.08 7.58
N ALA A 187 -17.66 1.82 7.59
CA ALA A 187 -17.27 1.14 6.37
C ALA A 187 -18.51 0.78 5.56
N ASP A 188 -18.42 1.04 4.26
CA ASP A 188 -19.41 0.59 3.29
C ASP A 188 -19.11 -0.83 2.77
N LEU A 189 -18.36 -1.61 3.56
CA LEU A 189 -17.91 -2.97 3.28
C LEU A 189 -18.37 -3.92 4.40
N PRO A 190 -18.59 -5.22 4.10
CA PRO A 190 -18.79 -6.23 5.13
C PRO A 190 -17.56 -6.35 6.03
N ILE A 191 -17.78 -6.46 7.34
CA ILE A 191 -16.72 -6.46 8.36
C ILE A 191 -16.85 -7.71 9.21
N ASN A 192 -15.74 -8.41 9.38
CA ASN A 192 -15.64 -9.46 10.38
C ASN A 192 -15.51 -8.82 11.78
N ARG A 193 -16.65 -8.69 12.47
CA ARG A 193 -16.70 -8.06 13.81
C ARG A 193 -15.88 -8.82 14.85
N LYS A 194 -15.85 -10.14 14.76
CA LYS A 194 -15.05 -10.97 15.68
C LYS A 194 -13.56 -10.66 15.52
N ALA A 195 -13.06 -10.61 14.28
CA ALA A 195 -11.67 -10.25 14.01
C ALA A 195 -11.34 -8.83 14.49
N TYR A 196 -12.26 -7.88 14.30
CA TYR A 196 -12.08 -6.51 14.81
C TYR A 196 -12.01 -6.44 16.33
N ASP A 197 -12.91 -7.13 17.03
CA ASP A 197 -12.97 -7.11 18.49
C ASP A 197 -11.69 -7.74 19.08
N GLU A 198 -11.24 -8.87 18.54
CA GLU A 198 -9.98 -9.51 18.91
C GLU A 198 -8.77 -8.60 18.61
N LEU A 199 -8.73 -7.98 17.42
CA LEU A 199 -7.68 -7.02 17.05
C LEU A 199 -7.63 -5.84 18.04
N SER A 200 -8.78 -5.34 18.48
CA SER A 200 -8.87 -4.22 19.42
C SER A 200 -8.30 -4.55 20.79
N VAL A 201 -8.37 -5.81 21.22
CA VAL A 201 -7.79 -6.27 22.49
C VAL A 201 -6.27 -6.42 22.33
N LEU A 202 -5.83 -7.19 21.34
CA LEU A 202 -4.41 -7.55 21.17
C LEU A 202 -3.51 -6.34 20.87
N VAL A 203 -4.01 -5.36 20.13
CA VAL A 203 -3.24 -4.13 19.83
C VAL A 203 -2.93 -3.32 21.11
N ASN A 204 -3.71 -3.46 22.17
CA ASN A 204 -3.49 -2.77 23.44
C ASN A 204 -2.53 -3.49 24.40
N GLU A 205 -2.22 -4.77 24.18
CA GLU A 205 -1.32 -5.56 25.01
C GLU A 205 0.11 -4.98 25.06
N GLU A 206 0.84 -5.23 26.16
CA GLU A 206 2.21 -4.70 26.33
C GLU A 206 3.15 -5.15 25.22
N GLU A 207 3.09 -6.43 24.86
CA GLU A 207 3.83 -7.02 23.75
C GLU A 207 2.90 -7.37 22.60
N LEU A 208 3.29 -7.02 21.37
CA LEU A 208 2.48 -7.27 20.18
C LEU A 208 2.75 -8.66 19.60
N CYS A 209 1.71 -9.50 19.56
CA CYS A 209 1.73 -10.76 18.82
C CYS A 209 1.52 -10.51 17.31
N TYR A 210 2.57 -10.06 16.60
CA TYR A 210 2.44 -9.69 15.18
C TYR A 210 1.83 -10.76 14.26
N PRO A 211 2.18 -12.07 14.35
CA PRO A 211 1.58 -13.06 13.45
C PRO A 211 0.06 -13.13 13.59
N GLU A 212 -0.44 -13.09 14.81
CA GLU A 212 -1.89 -13.12 15.09
C GLU A 212 -2.56 -11.82 14.64
N LEU A 213 -1.93 -10.66 14.90
CA LEU A 213 -2.41 -9.36 14.44
C LEU A 213 -2.50 -9.28 12.91
N ILE A 214 -1.52 -9.82 12.18
CA ILE A 214 -1.54 -9.86 10.71
C ILE A 214 -2.75 -10.66 10.23
N THR A 215 -2.95 -11.87 10.75
CA THR A 215 -4.09 -12.72 10.40
C THR A 215 -5.43 -12.01 10.68
N LEU A 216 -5.55 -11.29 11.78
CA LEU A 216 -6.78 -10.55 12.11
C LEU A 216 -7.03 -9.39 11.13
N VAL A 217 -5.97 -8.67 10.72
CA VAL A 217 -6.08 -7.56 9.77
C VAL A 217 -6.41 -8.04 8.36
N GLU A 218 -5.84 -9.17 7.92
CA GLU A 218 -6.15 -9.79 6.62
C GLU A 218 -7.63 -10.20 6.53
N ASN A 219 -8.19 -10.73 7.63
CA ASN A 219 -9.56 -11.22 7.69
C ASN A 219 -10.59 -10.14 8.10
N LEU A 220 -10.19 -8.86 8.19
CA LEU A 220 -11.03 -7.80 8.75
C LEU A 220 -12.21 -7.43 7.84
N PHE A 221 -12.01 -7.46 6.53
CA PHE A 221 -13.02 -7.12 5.54
C PHE A 221 -13.24 -8.31 4.60
N GLU A 222 -14.51 -8.59 4.31
CA GLU A 222 -14.89 -9.62 3.33
C GLU A 222 -15.19 -8.88 2.01
N VAL A 223 -14.16 -8.75 1.17
CA VAL A 223 -14.23 -8.11 -0.16
C VAL A 223 -13.99 -9.16 -1.23
#